data_AF-A0A941WUK7-F1
#
_entry.id   AF-A0A941WUK7-F1
#
_cell.length_a   1.000
_cell.length_b   1.000
_cell.length_c   1.000
_cell.angle_alpha   90.00
_cell.angle_beta   90.00
_cell.angle_gamma   90.00
#
_symmetry.space_group_name_H-M   'P 1'
#
loop_
_entity.id
_entity.type
_entity.pdbx_description
1 polymer ?
#
loop_
_entity_poly.entity_id
_entity_poly.type
_entity_poly.pdbx_seq_one_letter_code
_entity_poly.pdbx_strand_id
1 'polypeptide(L)'
;MSIKIDLKIFLFALIYIITKQIKIYAILMLFAFVHELGHLIIGMLLGFKPISINITPYGLQIEFKVLCEEYNRKVNKGTILCVKRAIIALAGPLTNIAIIFFTLLITKGNMEKSLIIIYSNALIGIFNFIPIYPLDGGRIIKEILHIKFGLQKSRDYINKISNITVVILTAISSIVILYIHNIAILIIITYLWYLVVLENQKYKLQKNTIKGLQNAKNMIS
;
A
#
# COMPACT_ATOMS: atom_id res chain seq x y z
N MET A 1 6.21 -9.80 19.84
CA MET A 1 5.68 -8.72 18.99
C MET A 1 6.46 -7.46 19.33
N SER A 2 7.09 -6.82 18.35
CA SER A 2 7.85 -5.58 18.56
C SER A 2 7.11 -4.38 17.97
N ILE A 3 6.97 -3.31 18.74
CA ILE A 3 6.42 -2.04 18.25
C ILE A 3 7.60 -1.09 17.99
N LYS A 4 7.69 -0.55 16.77
CA LYS A 4 8.68 0.47 16.41
C LYS A 4 7.97 1.76 16.05
N ILE A 5 8.52 2.89 16.47
CA ILE A 5 7.97 4.21 16.18
C ILE A 5 9.02 5.00 15.39
N ASP A 6 8.66 5.46 14.19
CA ASP A 6 9.50 6.36 13.41
C ASP A 6 9.40 7.77 13.98
N LEU A 7 10.54 8.31 14.42
CA LEU A 7 10.66 9.67 14.97
C LEU A 7 10.18 10.76 13.98
N LYS A 8 10.13 10.47 12.67
CA LYS A 8 9.60 11.39 11.66
C LYS A 8 8.13 11.75 11.89
N ILE A 9 7.35 10.94 12.62
CA ILE A 9 5.97 11.27 13.00
C ILE A 9 5.92 12.60 13.74
N PHE A 10 6.85 12.83 14.68
CA PHE A 10 6.89 14.07 15.47
C PHE A 10 7.25 15.28 14.61
N LEU A 11 8.14 15.10 13.63
CA LEU A 11 8.49 16.15 12.67
C LEU A 11 7.27 16.54 11.81
N PHE A 12 6.53 15.56 11.28
CA PHE A 12 5.31 15.82 10.52
C PHE A 12 4.25 16.49 11.40
N ALA A 13 4.03 16.00 12.63
CA ALA A 13 3.10 16.62 13.56
C ALA A 13 3.45 18.08 13.85
N LEU A 14 4.73 18.42 14.03
CA LEU A 14 5.21 19.79 14.24
C LEU A 14 4.87 20.70 13.05
N ILE A 15 5.09 20.24 11.81
CA ILE A 15 4.72 20.98 10.59
C ILE A 15 3.21 21.28 10.59
N TYR A 16 2.37 20.29 10.89
CA TYR A 16 0.91 20.46 10.93
C TYR A 16 0.40 21.33 12.09
N ILE A 17 1.14 21.40 13.19
CA ILE A 17 0.87 22.34 14.29
C ILE A 17 1.18 23.77 13.82
N ILE A 18 2.34 23.98 13.20
CA ILE A 18 2.76 25.30 12.70
C ILE A 18 1.79 25.81 11.63
N THR A 19 1.32 24.94 10.73
CA THR A 19 0.34 25.30 9.69
C THR A 19 -1.10 25.40 10.20
N LYS A 20 -1.35 25.15 11.50
CA LYS A 20 -2.69 25.12 12.14
C LYS A 20 -3.67 24.10 11.52
N GLN A 21 -3.16 23.06 10.88
CA GLN A 21 -3.95 22.01 10.20
C GLN A 21 -3.95 20.67 10.94
N ILE A 22 -3.56 20.66 12.22
CA ILE A 22 -3.43 19.44 13.04
C ILE A 22 -4.70 18.58 13.10
N LYS A 23 -5.90 19.20 13.06
CA LYS A 23 -7.18 18.47 13.07
C LYS A 23 -7.33 17.55 11.85
N ILE A 24 -6.97 18.04 10.66
CA ILE A 24 -7.07 17.25 9.41
C ILE A 24 -6.06 16.11 9.45
N TYR A 25 -4.82 16.39 9.87
CA TYR A 25 -3.79 15.37 10.02
C TYR A 25 -4.21 14.26 11.01
N ALA A 26 -4.76 14.64 12.16
CA ALA A 26 -5.24 13.68 13.16
C ALA A 26 -6.36 12.77 12.61
N ILE A 27 -7.31 13.34 11.85
CA ILE A 27 -8.39 12.57 11.21
C ILE A 27 -7.84 11.60 10.16
N LEU A 28 -6.93 12.06 9.30
CA LEU A 28 -6.29 11.19 8.29
C LEU A 28 -5.48 10.07 8.94
N MET A 29 -4.71 10.37 9.99
CA MET A 29 -3.96 9.36 10.73
C MET A 29 -4.87 8.36 11.44
N LEU A 30 -6.00 8.81 12.00
CA LEU A 30 -7.00 7.92 12.60
C LEU A 30 -7.54 6.94 11.56
N PHE A 31 -7.96 7.42 10.39
CA PHE A 31 -8.49 6.52 9.35
C PHE A 31 -7.41 5.66 8.69
N ALA A 32 -6.18 6.14 8.56
CA ALA A 32 -5.05 5.31 8.12
C ALA A 32 -4.74 4.21 9.15
N PHE A 33 -4.89 4.49 10.44
CA PHE A 33 -4.77 3.48 11.48
C PHE A 33 -5.89 2.44 11.40
N VAL A 34 -7.15 2.87 11.23
CA VAL A 34 -8.29 1.95 11.07
C VAL A 34 -8.15 1.10 9.80
N HIS A 35 -7.64 1.68 8.70
CA HIS A 35 -7.31 0.96 7.48
C HIS A 35 -6.34 -0.20 7.73
N GLU A 36 -5.25 0.07 8.46
CA GLU A 36 -4.24 -0.93 8.80
C GLU A 36 -4.77 -1.95 9.81
N LEU A 37 -5.67 -1.57 10.71
CA LEU A 37 -6.41 -2.54 11.55
C LEU A 37 -7.25 -3.49 10.70
N GLY A 38 -7.79 -3.03 9.56
CA GLY A 38 -8.45 -3.90 8.58
C GLY A 38 -7.53 -5.03 8.09
N HIS A 39 -6.30 -4.67 7.70
CA HIS A 39 -5.27 -5.65 7.34
C HIS A 39 -4.93 -6.58 8.50
N LEU A 40 -4.77 -6.04 9.72
CA LEU A 40 -4.49 -6.82 10.93
C LEU A 40 -5.55 -7.90 11.16
N ILE A 41 -6.83 -7.49 11.21
CA ILE A 41 -7.95 -8.36 11.55
C ILE A 41 -8.07 -9.49 10.52
N ILE A 42 -8.07 -9.15 9.23
CA ILE A 42 -8.14 -10.16 8.17
C ILE A 42 -6.90 -11.07 8.17
N GLY A 43 -5.71 -10.53 8.43
CA GLY A 43 -4.49 -11.32 8.57
C GLY A 43 -4.58 -12.34 9.70
N MET A 44 -5.06 -11.93 10.88
CA MET A 44 -5.25 -12.83 12.02
C MET A 44 -6.32 -13.89 11.75
N LEU A 45 -7.44 -13.52 11.12
CA LEU A 45 -8.51 -14.46 10.74
C LEU A 45 -8.04 -15.51 9.73
N LEU A 46 -7.08 -15.16 8.86
CA LEU A 46 -6.47 -16.10 7.91
C LEU A 46 -5.32 -16.93 8.52
N GLY A 47 -5.05 -16.77 9.82
CA GLY A 47 -4.08 -17.55 10.59
C GLY A 47 -2.67 -16.95 10.64
N PHE A 48 -2.46 -15.72 10.15
CA PHE A 48 -1.15 -15.06 10.24
C PHE A 48 -0.90 -14.50 11.63
N LYS A 49 0.34 -14.66 12.12
CA LYS A 49 0.78 -14.08 13.39
C LYS A 49 1.55 -12.78 13.14
N PRO A 50 1.11 -11.62 13.67
CA PRO A 50 1.85 -10.38 13.53
C PRO A 50 3.19 -10.45 14.28
N ILE A 51 4.28 -10.07 13.62
CA ILE A 51 5.64 -10.05 14.18
C ILE A 51 5.96 -8.64 14.67
N SER A 52 5.80 -7.67 13.79
CA SER A 52 6.18 -6.28 14.04
C SER A 52 5.08 -5.33 13.60
N ILE A 53 4.91 -4.26 14.36
CA ILE A 53 4.07 -3.12 14.01
C ILE A 53 4.97 -1.90 14.01
N ASN A 54 5.15 -1.30 12.83
CA ASN A 54 5.94 -0.10 12.66
C ASN A 54 5.00 1.08 12.44
N ILE A 55 5.05 2.06 13.33
CA ILE A 55 4.30 3.31 13.21
C ILE A 55 5.19 4.29 12.44
N THR A 56 4.68 4.80 11.33
CA THR A 56 5.36 5.74 10.42
C THR A 56 4.52 7.01 10.24
N PRO A 57 5.09 8.14 9.79
CA PRO A 57 4.32 9.36 9.53
C PRO A 57 3.22 9.19 8.48
N TYR A 58 3.28 8.12 7.69
CA TYR A 58 2.32 7.78 6.64
C TYR A 58 1.26 6.76 7.10
N GLY A 59 1.34 6.25 8.33
CA GLY A 59 0.42 5.23 8.87
C GLY A 59 1.12 4.11 9.65
N LEU A 60 0.42 3.01 9.84
CA LEU A 60 0.93 1.80 10.48
C LEU A 60 1.45 0.83 9.40
N GLN A 61 2.46 0.02 9.69
CA GLN A 61 2.88 -1.08 8.82
C GLN A 61 2.94 -2.36 9.65
N ILE A 62 2.23 -3.39 9.22
CA ILE A 62 2.16 -4.67 9.91
C ILE A 62 2.94 -5.71 9.14
N GLU A 63 3.86 -6.38 9.83
CA GLU A 63 4.60 -7.50 9.30
C GLU A 63 4.06 -8.82 9.86
N PHE A 64 3.71 -9.76 8.98
CA PHE A 64 3.19 -11.06 9.37
C PHE A 64 4.24 -12.16 9.24
N LYS A 65 4.22 -13.13 10.16
CA LYS A 65 5.01 -14.35 10.06
C LYS A 65 4.45 -15.24 8.97
N VAL A 66 5.29 -15.55 7.99
CA VAL A 66 4.97 -16.54 6.97
C VAL A 66 5.30 -17.93 7.52
N LEU A 67 4.32 -18.83 7.52
CA LEU A 67 4.53 -20.22 7.90
C LEU A 67 4.99 -21.02 6.68
N CYS A 68 6.04 -21.84 6.84
CA CYS A 68 6.60 -22.63 5.74
C CYS A 68 5.59 -23.60 5.11
N GLU A 69 4.62 -24.09 5.89
CA GLU A 69 3.58 -25.01 5.43
C GLU A 69 2.69 -24.43 4.32
N GLU A 70 2.52 -23.10 4.30
CA GLU A 70 1.68 -22.43 3.29
C GLU A 70 2.33 -22.40 1.90
N TYR A 71 3.64 -22.62 1.80
CA TYR A 71 4.34 -22.75 0.52
C TYR A 71 4.06 -24.08 -0.18
N ASN A 72 3.71 -25.12 0.57
CA ASN A 72 3.54 -26.46 0.01
C ASN A 72 2.21 -26.63 -0.75
N ARG A 73 1.19 -25.81 -0.44
CA ARG A 73 -0.11 -25.83 -1.11
C ARG A 73 -0.11 -24.93 -2.34
N LYS A 74 0.10 -25.52 -3.51
CA LYS A 74 0.13 -24.82 -4.80
C LYS A 74 -1.27 -24.47 -5.31
N VAL A 75 -1.36 -23.29 -5.94
CA VAL A 75 -2.54 -22.84 -6.68
C VAL A 75 -2.02 -22.31 -8.02
N ASN A 76 -2.30 -23.01 -9.12
CA ASN A 76 -1.70 -22.75 -10.43
C ASN A 76 -0.17 -22.64 -10.36
N LYS A 77 0.39 -21.48 -10.75
CA LYS A 77 1.84 -21.20 -10.70
C LYS A 77 2.28 -20.50 -9.41
N GLY A 78 1.34 -20.29 -8.47
CA GLY A 78 1.57 -19.69 -7.16
C GLY A 78 1.20 -20.65 -6.02
N THR A 79 0.88 -20.07 -4.87
CA THR A 79 0.55 -20.80 -3.62
C THR A 79 -0.71 -20.24 -2.99
N ILE A 80 -1.33 -20.98 -2.07
CA ILE A 80 -2.47 -20.49 -1.28
C ILE A 80 -2.12 -19.21 -0.51
N LEU A 81 -0.84 -19.05 -0.13
CA LEU A 81 -0.29 -17.85 0.50
C LEU A 81 -0.53 -16.59 -0.36
N CYS A 82 -0.44 -16.70 -1.69
CA CYS A 82 -0.70 -15.57 -2.60
C CYS A 82 -2.14 -15.10 -2.50
N VAL A 83 -3.10 -16.03 -2.48
CA VAL A 83 -4.53 -15.72 -2.34
C VAL A 83 -4.78 -15.03 -1.01
N LYS A 84 -4.25 -15.58 0.08
CA LYS A 84 -4.38 -14.98 1.41
C LYS A 84 -3.80 -13.56 1.47
N ARG A 85 -2.61 -13.34 0.88
CA ARG A 85 -1.97 -12.01 0.82
C ARG A 85 -2.77 -11.01 -0.01
N ALA A 86 -3.38 -11.44 -1.11
CA ALA A 86 -4.26 -10.58 -1.90
C ALA A 86 -5.51 -10.18 -1.09
N ILE A 87 -6.12 -11.13 -0.36
CA ILE A 87 -7.27 -10.86 0.53
C ILE A 87 -6.88 -9.88 1.64
N ILE A 88 -5.72 -10.08 2.27
CA ILE A 88 -5.21 -9.14 3.29
C ILE A 88 -5.05 -7.76 2.67
N ALA A 89 -4.37 -7.62 1.54
CA ALA A 89 -4.18 -6.33 0.88
C ALA A 89 -5.52 -5.67 0.45
N LEU A 90 -6.57 -6.45 0.16
CA LEU A 90 -7.89 -5.91 -0.13
C LEU A 90 -8.62 -5.40 1.13
N ALA A 91 -8.29 -5.92 2.32
CA ALA A 91 -8.96 -5.60 3.56
C ALA A 91 -8.92 -4.11 3.90
N GLY A 92 -7.76 -3.46 3.76
CA GLY A 92 -7.58 -2.03 4.03
C GLY A 92 -8.55 -1.18 3.20
N PRO A 93 -8.48 -1.20 1.86
CA PRO A 93 -9.42 -0.46 1.01
C PRO A 93 -10.90 -0.78 1.31
N LEU A 94 -11.24 -2.04 1.62
CA LEU A 94 -12.59 -2.42 2.02
C LEU A 94 -13.04 -1.80 3.35
N THR A 95 -12.15 -1.66 4.34
CA THR A 95 -12.50 -0.96 5.59
C THR A 95 -12.86 0.50 5.35
N ASN A 96 -12.12 1.20 4.49
CA ASN A 96 -12.45 2.57 4.10
C ASN A 96 -13.82 2.66 3.41
N ILE A 97 -14.10 1.75 2.47
CA ILE A 97 -15.41 1.68 1.80
C ILE A 97 -16.52 1.41 2.81
N ALA A 98 -16.31 0.50 3.76
CA ALA A 98 -17.30 0.19 4.80
C ALA A 98 -17.59 1.42 5.67
N ILE A 99 -16.56 2.17 6.08
CA ILE A 99 -16.73 3.40 6.88
C ILE A 99 -17.53 4.44 6.11
N ILE A 100 -17.24 4.64 4.82
CA ILE A 100 -18.02 5.56 3.97
C ILE A 100 -19.49 5.13 3.92
N PHE A 101 -19.74 3.84 3.67
CA PHE A 101 -21.10 3.29 3.59
C PHE A 101 -21.88 3.48 4.89
N PHE A 102 -21.30 3.10 6.04
CA PHE A 102 -21.96 3.29 7.34
C PHE A 102 -22.16 4.76 7.69
N THR A 103 -21.23 5.64 7.33
CA THR A 103 -21.36 7.08 7.55
C THR A 103 -22.56 7.64 6.79
N LEU A 104 -22.74 7.23 5.54
CA LEU A 104 -23.88 7.64 4.71
C LEU A 104 -25.21 7.14 5.29
N LEU A 105 -25.25 5.90 5.80
CA LEU A 105 -26.45 5.33 6.44
C LEU A 105 -26.86 6.09 7.71
N ILE A 106 -25.91 6.35 8.61
CA ILE A 106 -26.17 6.98 9.92
C ILE A 106 -26.61 8.43 9.74
N THR A 107 -25.97 9.16 8.84
CA THR A 107 -26.19 10.61 8.70
C THR A 107 -27.46 10.93 7.92
N LYS A 108 -28.08 9.94 7.27
CA LYS A 108 -29.30 10.10 6.44
C LYS A 108 -29.20 11.29 5.47
N GLY A 109 -28.00 11.60 4.98
CA GLY A 109 -27.74 12.72 4.08
C GLY A 109 -27.42 14.07 4.74
N ASN A 110 -27.32 14.17 6.07
CA ASN A 110 -26.80 15.37 6.71
C ASN A 110 -25.28 15.48 6.52
N MET A 111 -24.86 16.35 5.59
CA MET A 111 -23.52 16.30 5.00
C MET A 111 -22.43 17.06 5.76
N GLU A 112 -22.74 18.11 6.53
CA GLU A 112 -21.69 19.05 6.97
C GLU A 112 -20.57 18.40 7.80
N LYS A 113 -20.92 17.53 8.76
CA LYS A 113 -19.92 16.83 9.60
C LYS A 113 -19.47 15.49 9.02
N SER A 114 -20.24 14.90 8.11
CA SER A 114 -19.96 13.57 7.55
C SER A 114 -19.02 13.64 6.34
N LEU A 115 -18.98 14.78 5.63
CA LEU A 115 -18.11 14.98 4.47
C LEU A 115 -16.63 14.76 4.80
N ILE A 116 -16.13 15.25 5.93
CA ILE A 116 -14.71 15.08 6.29
C ILE A 116 -14.34 13.61 6.48
N ILE A 117 -15.25 12.80 7.03
CA ILE A 117 -15.08 11.35 7.21
C ILE A 117 -15.08 10.66 5.86
N ILE A 118 -16.05 10.99 5.00
CA ILE A 118 -16.19 10.40 3.67
C ILE A 118 -14.96 10.73 2.81
N TYR A 119 -14.56 12.00 2.73
CA TYR A 119 -13.40 12.41 1.94
C TYR A 119 -12.10 11.81 2.46
N SER A 120 -11.90 11.76 3.78
CA SER A 120 -10.68 11.16 4.36
C SER A 120 -10.58 9.67 4.01
N ASN A 121 -11.67 8.91 4.18
CA ASN A 121 -11.68 7.49 3.86
C ASN A 121 -11.57 7.24 2.36
N ALA A 122 -12.22 8.04 1.53
CA ALA A 122 -12.13 7.95 0.08
C ALA A 122 -10.70 8.23 -0.40
N LEU A 123 -10.06 9.28 0.13
CA LEU A 123 -8.69 9.63 -0.21
C LEU A 123 -7.71 8.50 0.13
N ILE A 124 -7.77 7.98 1.36
CA ILE A 124 -6.90 6.88 1.79
C ILE A 124 -7.17 5.61 0.98
N GLY A 125 -8.45 5.26 0.77
CA GLY A 125 -8.85 4.07 0.02
C GLY A 125 -8.42 4.13 -1.44
N ILE A 126 -8.69 5.25 -2.13
CA ILE A 126 -8.29 5.46 -3.53
C ILE A 126 -6.77 5.43 -3.65
N PHE A 127 -6.06 6.15 -2.77
CA PHE A 127 -4.61 6.21 -2.80
C PHE A 127 -3.98 4.82 -2.66
N ASN A 128 -4.41 4.02 -1.68
CA ASN A 128 -3.88 2.66 -1.49
C ASN A 128 -4.31 1.68 -2.58
N PHE A 129 -5.40 1.95 -3.31
CA PHE A 129 -5.83 1.10 -4.42
C PHE A 129 -5.12 1.39 -5.75
N ILE A 130 -4.30 2.45 -5.82
CA ILE A 130 -3.48 2.74 -7.01
C ILE A 130 -2.59 1.52 -7.33
N PRO A 131 -2.49 1.09 -8.60
CA PRO A 131 -1.72 -0.09 -9.00
C PRO A 131 -0.19 0.16 -9.03
N ILE A 132 0.35 0.74 -7.96
CA ILE A 132 1.78 0.98 -7.74
C ILE A 132 2.22 0.13 -6.55
N TYR A 133 3.22 -0.74 -6.72
CA TYR A 133 3.82 -1.44 -5.59
C TYR A 133 4.77 -0.50 -4.83
N PRO A 134 4.72 -0.42 -3.49
CA PRO A 134 4.12 -1.38 -2.55
C PRO A 134 2.73 -1.02 -2.00
N LEU A 135 1.96 -0.13 -2.62
CA LEU A 135 0.57 0.16 -2.23
C LEU A 135 -0.30 -1.10 -2.39
N ASP A 136 -1.46 -1.14 -1.73
CA ASP A 136 -2.30 -2.34 -1.67
C ASP A 136 -2.82 -2.78 -3.02
N GLY A 137 -3.22 -1.86 -3.91
CA GLY A 137 -3.58 -2.16 -5.29
C GLY A 137 -2.42 -2.86 -6.03
N GLY A 138 -1.20 -2.38 -5.83
CA GLY A 138 0.01 -3.02 -6.35
C GLY A 138 0.27 -4.40 -5.74
N ARG A 139 0.03 -4.59 -4.43
CA ARG A 139 0.17 -5.89 -3.75
C ARG A 139 -0.84 -6.90 -4.27
N ILE A 140 -2.10 -6.50 -4.44
CA ILE A 140 -3.17 -7.34 -4.99
C ILE A 140 -2.78 -7.82 -6.40
N ILE A 141 -2.40 -6.89 -7.29
CA ILE A 141 -2.01 -7.22 -8.67
C ILE A 141 -0.79 -8.14 -8.69
N LYS A 142 0.23 -7.89 -7.86
CA LYS A 142 1.41 -8.76 -7.75
C LYS A 142 1.04 -10.19 -7.42
N GLU A 143 0.20 -10.42 -6.42
CA GLU A 143 -0.17 -11.78 -6.01
C GLU A 143 -1.06 -12.47 -7.06
N ILE A 144 -1.96 -11.75 -7.72
CA ILE A 144 -2.73 -12.27 -8.86
C ILE A 144 -1.80 -12.69 -10.01
N LEU A 145 -0.84 -11.84 -10.36
CA LEU A 145 0.16 -12.15 -11.40
C LEU A 145 1.05 -13.32 -10.99
N HIS A 146 1.32 -13.50 -9.70
CA HIS A 146 2.12 -14.61 -9.20
C HIS A 146 1.38 -15.93 -9.40
N ILE A 147 0.08 -15.99 -9.05
CA ILE A 147 -0.77 -17.16 -9.29
C ILE A 147 -0.80 -17.54 -10.78
N LYS A 148 -0.88 -16.54 -11.68
CA LYS A 148 -1.01 -16.77 -13.14
C LYS A 148 0.31 -17.07 -13.85
N PHE A 149 1.40 -16.37 -13.50
CA PHE A 149 2.64 -16.36 -14.26
C PHE A 149 3.88 -16.85 -13.50
N GLY A 150 3.76 -17.09 -12.20
CA GLY A 150 4.88 -17.45 -11.32
C GLY A 150 5.63 -16.24 -10.76
N LEU A 151 6.48 -16.48 -9.77
CA LEU A 151 7.11 -15.43 -8.94
C LEU A 151 7.92 -14.42 -9.75
N GLN A 152 8.82 -14.89 -10.62
CA GLN A 152 9.74 -14.03 -11.34
C GLN A 152 9.00 -13.12 -12.33
N LYS A 153 8.09 -13.69 -13.13
CA LYS A 153 7.27 -12.93 -14.08
C LYS A 153 6.34 -11.94 -13.38
N SER A 154 5.77 -12.32 -12.23
CA SER A 154 4.98 -11.40 -11.42
C SER A 154 5.77 -10.15 -11.01
N ARG A 155 7.00 -10.32 -10.52
CA ARG A 155 7.89 -9.19 -10.16
C ARG A 155 8.19 -8.30 -11.36
N ASP A 156 8.48 -8.89 -12.52
CA ASP A 156 8.75 -8.14 -13.75
C ASP A 156 7.52 -7.31 -14.19
N TYR A 157 6.34 -7.92 -14.18
CA TYR A 157 5.10 -7.28 -14.60
C TYR A 157 4.64 -6.19 -13.63
N ILE A 158 4.64 -6.44 -12.31
CA ILE A 158 4.21 -5.41 -11.34
C ILE A 158 5.15 -4.20 -11.35
N ASN A 159 6.45 -4.43 -11.55
CA ASN A 159 7.42 -3.33 -11.68
C ASN A 159 7.09 -2.49 -12.92
N LYS A 160 6.80 -3.12 -14.07
CA LYS A 160 6.38 -2.41 -15.29
C LYS A 160 5.07 -1.66 -15.09
N ILE A 161 4.05 -2.31 -14.52
CA ILE A 161 2.75 -1.69 -14.24
C ILE A 161 2.93 -0.45 -13.37
N SER A 162 3.69 -0.53 -12.27
CA SER A 162 3.93 0.59 -11.37
C SER A 162 4.58 1.79 -12.08
N ASN A 163 5.56 1.54 -12.95
CA ASN A 163 6.21 2.60 -13.76
C ASN A 163 5.24 3.22 -14.78
N ILE A 164 4.44 2.40 -15.47
CA ILE A 164 3.45 2.90 -16.43
C ILE A 164 2.39 3.75 -15.70
N THR A 165 1.90 3.27 -14.56
CA THR A 165 0.91 3.97 -13.75
C THR A 165 1.42 5.33 -13.28
N VAL A 166 2.65 5.42 -12.75
CA VAL A 166 3.17 6.72 -12.29
C VAL A 166 3.39 7.71 -13.45
N VAL A 167 3.79 7.23 -14.63
CA VAL A 167 3.93 8.07 -15.84
C VAL A 167 2.56 8.61 -16.28
N ILE A 168 1.53 7.77 -16.34
CA ILE A 168 0.16 8.19 -16.68
C ILE A 168 -0.36 9.20 -15.66
N LEU A 169 -0.20 8.91 -14.35
CA LEU A 169 -0.59 9.82 -13.29
C LEU A 169 0.15 11.15 -13.37
N THR A 170 1.41 11.15 -13.78
CA THR A 170 2.18 12.38 -13.99
C THR A 170 1.59 13.20 -15.11
N ALA A 171 1.29 12.59 -16.26
CA ALA A 171 0.68 13.30 -17.40
C ALA A 171 -0.67 13.94 -17.03
N ILE A 172 -1.54 13.18 -16.34
CA ILE A 172 -2.84 13.69 -15.87
C ILE A 172 -2.63 14.82 -14.85
N SER A 173 -1.75 14.61 -13.87
CA SER A 173 -1.48 15.58 -12.80
C SER A 173 -0.90 16.89 -13.35
N SER A 174 -0.04 16.84 -14.38
CA SER A 174 0.50 18.03 -15.03
C SER A 174 -0.59 18.90 -15.64
N ILE A 175 -1.60 18.29 -16.28
CA ILE A 175 -2.76 19.02 -16.82
C ILE A 175 -3.55 19.63 -15.65
N VAL A 176 -3.85 18.85 -14.61
CA VAL A 176 -4.63 19.32 -13.46
C VAL A 176 -3.95 20.47 -12.71
N ILE A 177 -2.62 20.44 -12.58
CA ILE A 177 -1.84 21.51 -11.92
C ILE A 177 -2.00 22.84 -12.67
N LEU A 178 -2.05 22.83 -14.02
CA LEU A 178 -2.24 24.03 -14.83
C LEU A 178 -3.61 24.70 -14.64
N TYR A 179 -4.63 23.93 -14.23
CA TYR A 179 -5.96 24.49 -13.97
C TYR A 179 -6.16 24.85 -12.49
N ILE A 180 -5.82 23.94 -11.59
CA ILE A 180 -6.15 24.06 -10.16
C ILE A 180 -5.07 24.83 -9.38
N HIS A 181 -3.84 24.93 -9.90
CA HIS A 181 -2.71 25.61 -9.27
C HIS A 181 -2.41 25.12 -7.83
N ASN A 182 -2.69 23.85 -7.54
CA ASN A 182 -2.52 23.28 -6.21
C ASN A 182 -1.20 22.51 -6.07
N ILE A 183 -0.29 23.05 -5.25
CA ILE A 183 1.04 22.48 -5.00
C ILE A 183 0.99 21.08 -4.35
N ALA A 184 -0.11 20.73 -3.66
CA ALA A 184 -0.27 19.41 -3.05
C ALA A 184 -0.24 18.28 -4.08
N ILE A 185 -0.73 18.51 -5.29
CA ILE A 185 -0.71 17.53 -6.38
C ILE A 185 0.73 17.23 -6.77
N LEU A 186 1.58 18.25 -6.85
CA LEU A 186 3.00 18.12 -7.13
C LEU A 186 3.69 17.27 -6.04
N ILE A 187 3.40 17.54 -4.77
CA ILE A 187 3.98 16.79 -3.64
C ILE A 187 3.57 15.31 -3.71
N ILE A 188 2.30 15.02 -4.00
CA ILE A 188 1.80 13.65 -4.11
C ILE A 188 2.48 12.91 -5.27
N ILE A 189 2.59 13.52 -6.45
CA ILE A 189 3.21 12.85 -7.61
C ILE A 189 4.72 12.62 -7.39
N THR A 190 5.42 13.57 -6.77
CA THR A 190 6.83 13.39 -6.38
C THR A 190 6.99 12.23 -5.39
N TYR A 191 6.09 12.09 -4.42
CA TYR A 191 6.10 10.96 -3.49
C TYR A 191 5.86 9.61 -4.19
N LEU A 192 4.92 9.54 -5.14
CA LEU A 192 4.69 8.32 -5.93
C LEU A 192 5.91 7.94 -6.77
N TRP A 193 6.59 8.92 -7.38
CA TRP A 193 7.86 8.70 -8.08
C TRP A 193 8.94 8.17 -7.15
N TYR A 194 9.09 8.77 -5.97
CA TYR A 194 10.04 8.30 -4.97
C TYR A 194 9.79 6.83 -4.60
N LEU A 195 8.53 6.44 -4.36
CA LEU A 195 8.16 5.04 -4.10
C LEU A 195 8.55 4.11 -5.25
N VAL A 196 8.22 4.47 -6.49
CA VAL A 196 8.51 3.65 -7.68
C VAL A 196 10.03 3.53 -7.91
N VAL A 197 10.79 4.60 -7.72
CA VAL A 197 12.26 4.58 -7.87
C VAL A 197 12.90 3.66 -6.83
N LEU A 198 12.49 3.75 -5.57
CA LEU A 198 12.98 2.86 -4.52
C LEU A 198 12.68 1.40 -4.83
N GLU A 199 11.47 1.10 -5.30
CA GLU A 199 11.09 -0.27 -5.63
C GLU A 199 11.84 -0.79 -6.86
N ASN A 200 12.04 0.04 -7.88
CA ASN A 200 12.87 -0.28 -9.05
C ASN A 200 14.30 -0.67 -8.64
N GLN A 201 14.89 0.01 -7.65
CA GLN A 201 16.22 -0.34 -7.14
C GLN A 201 16.20 -1.71 -6.46
N LYS A 202 15.23 -1.99 -5.59
CA LYS A 202 15.07 -3.31 -4.94
C LYS A 202 14.87 -4.43 -5.97
N TYR A 203 14.05 -4.20 -6.98
CA TYR A 203 13.82 -5.13 -8.08
C TYR A 203 15.11 -5.45 -8.84
N LYS A 204 15.89 -4.42 -9.22
CA LYS A 204 17.18 -4.60 -9.92
C LYS A 204 18.16 -5.43 -9.11
N LEU A 205 18.30 -5.13 -7.81
CA LEU A 205 19.18 -5.89 -6.92
C LEU A 205 18.77 -7.37 -6.86
N GLN A 206 17.50 -7.66 -6.61
CA GLN A 206 16.99 -9.04 -6.57
C GLN A 206 17.23 -9.78 -7.89
N LYS A 207 17.00 -9.12 -9.03
CA LYS A 207 17.21 -9.70 -10.37
C LYS A 207 18.68 -10.04 -10.60
N ASN A 208 19.59 -9.17 -10.18
CA ASN A 208 21.03 -9.40 -10.32
C ASN A 208 21.51 -10.54 -9.42
N THR A 209 21.03 -10.63 -8.18
CA THR A 209 21.34 -11.75 -7.27
C THR A 209 20.89 -13.09 -7.85
N ILE A 210 19.67 -13.17 -8.39
CA ILE A 210 19.15 -14.42 -8.98
C ILE A 210 19.99 -14.84 -10.20
N LYS A 211 20.34 -13.89 -11.07
CA LYS A 211 21.24 -14.15 -12.21
C LYS A 211 22.62 -14.63 -11.76
N GLY A 212 23.21 -13.99 -10.73
CA GLY A 212 24.49 -14.39 -10.17
C GLY A 212 24.48 -15.82 -9.62
N LEU A 213 23.42 -16.19 -8.89
CA LEU A 213 23.24 -17.55 -8.39
C LEU A 213 23.06 -18.59 -9.50
N GLN A 214 22.35 -18.25 -10.58
CA GLN A 214 22.20 -19.12 -11.74
C GLN A 214 23.54 -19.32 -12.46
N ASN A 215 24.31 -18.25 -12.66
CA ASN A 215 25.63 -18.34 -13.28
C ASN A 215 26.60 -19.17 -12.44
N ALA A 216 26.61 -18.97 -11.11
CA ALA A 216 27.44 -19.77 -10.21
C ALA A 216 27.06 -21.25 -10.24
N LYS A 217 25.76 -21.58 -10.29
CA LYS A 217 25.30 -22.96 -10.41
C LYS A 217 25.76 -23.61 -11.72
N ASN A 218 25.69 -22.88 -12.82
CA ASN A 218 26.12 -23.36 -14.14
C ASN A 218 27.65 -23.54 -14.26
N MET A 219 28.44 -22.88 -13.40
CA MET A 219 29.90 -23.07 -13.35
C MET A 219 30.32 -24.31 -12.55
N ILE A 220 29.43 -24.85 -11.72
CA ILE A 220 29.69 -25.99 -10.83
C ILE A 220 29.09 -27.30 -11.41
N SER A 221 28.16 -27.20 -12.35
CA SER A 221 27.55 -28.31 -13.10
C SER A 221 28.32 -28.67 -14.36
#